data_AF-W2SYY7-F1
#
_entry.id   AF-W2SYY7-F1
#
_cell.length_a   1.000
_cell.length_b   1.000
_cell.length_c   1.000
_cell.angle_alpha   90.00
_cell.angle_beta   90.00
_cell.angle_gamma   90.00
#
_symmetry.space_group_name_H-M   'P 1'
#
loop_
_entity.id
_entity.type
_entity.pdbx_description
1 polymer ?
#
loop_
_entity_poly.entity_id
_entity_poly.type
_entity_poly.pdbx_seq_one_letter_code
_entity_poly.pdbx_strand_id
1 'polypeptide(L)'
;MDGGILVDAIVTALSDSTKDFCQSAIVGLRHINDVCRVVIPDLEVMPRIPFVRYLVESVSALCYASSWFVRLGGASGLMYFIENYPDSVVFANMNGFMESLVEVLVGMTDQVSCGAVDMAVGAIEKLQRRCLTVSGFEFALKEGCKLNDPKVSVFMSCVASQLFSGSQNIRNKTLSMLNLCAEVLGESFSALMYTYRHLFKAHIERAMEEFNVLALLDRCGSLEALCTIFVCQPPLVDASIELSKTQNFIRELISVCQMSVSEMLELDLFKSMEGCPAHFLPPYTITEKAEHYKIMAT
;
A
#
# COMPACT_ATOMS: atom_id res chain seq x y z
N MET A 1 33.55 18.81 -8.14
CA MET A 1 32.19 18.52 -7.66
C MET A 1 31.41 18.04 -8.85
N ASP A 2 30.91 16.82 -8.81
CA ASP A 2 29.91 16.33 -9.77
C ASP A 2 28.52 16.86 -9.39
N GLY A 3 27.54 16.72 -10.30
CA GLY A 3 26.17 17.17 -10.05
C GLY A 3 25.46 16.43 -8.92
N GLY A 4 25.97 15.26 -8.50
CA GLY A 4 25.39 14.42 -7.45
C GLY A 4 25.28 15.12 -6.09
N ILE A 5 26.22 16.00 -5.77
CA ILE A 5 26.23 16.76 -4.50
C ILE A 5 24.95 17.60 -4.32
N LEU A 6 24.35 18.09 -5.40
CA LEU A 6 23.08 18.81 -5.32
C LEU A 6 21.92 17.89 -4.92
N VAL A 7 21.90 16.66 -5.43
CA VAL A 7 20.91 15.64 -5.05
C VAL A 7 21.10 15.27 -3.58
N ASP A 8 22.35 15.03 -3.15
CA ASP A 8 22.66 14.71 -1.76
C ASP A 8 22.21 15.81 -0.80
N ALA A 9 22.43 17.08 -1.16
CA ALA A 9 21.97 18.21 -0.36
C ALA A 9 20.44 18.27 -0.25
N ILE A 10 19.71 18.01 -1.34
CA ILE A 10 18.24 17.95 -1.33
C ILE A 10 17.75 16.79 -0.44
N VAL A 11 18.34 15.61 -0.61
CA VAL A 11 17.99 14.41 0.14
C VAL A 11 18.26 14.61 1.64
N THR A 12 19.38 15.25 1.98
CA THR A 12 19.72 15.62 3.36
C THR A 12 18.67 16.57 3.94
N ALA A 13 18.27 17.60 3.19
CA ALA A 13 17.27 18.57 3.63
C ALA A 13 15.85 17.97 3.73
N LEU A 14 15.47 17.06 2.83
CA LEU A 14 14.21 16.30 2.94
C LEU A 14 14.19 15.39 4.17
N SER A 15 15.36 14.89 4.58
CA SER A 15 15.51 14.00 5.72
C SER A 15 15.58 14.73 7.06
N ASP A 16 15.50 16.06 7.07
CA ASP A 16 15.57 16.83 8.31
C ASP A 16 14.22 16.85 9.03
N SER A 17 14.26 16.78 10.36
CA SER A 17 13.07 16.86 11.20
C SER A 17 12.39 18.25 11.18
N THR A 18 13.11 19.29 10.77
CA THR A 18 12.63 20.66 10.66
C THR A 18 11.88 20.85 9.34
N LYS A 19 10.60 21.21 9.45
CA LYS A 19 9.70 21.38 8.29
C LYS A 19 10.24 22.37 7.25
N ASP A 20 10.91 23.44 7.66
CA ASP A 20 11.42 24.48 6.77
C ASP A 20 12.52 23.97 5.82
N PHE A 21 13.35 23.02 6.28
CA PHE A 21 14.36 22.39 5.41
C PHE A 21 13.70 21.50 4.37
N CYS A 22 12.70 20.70 4.76
CA CYS A 22 11.92 19.89 3.83
C CYS A 22 11.24 20.78 2.77
N GLN A 23 10.59 21.88 3.17
CA GLN A 23 9.99 22.83 2.23
C GLN A 23 11.03 23.47 1.29
N SER A 24 12.20 23.84 1.81
CA SER A 24 13.30 24.37 1.00
C SER A 24 13.80 23.35 -0.02
N ALA A 25 13.85 22.07 0.36
CA ALA A 25 14.22 20.98 -0.53
C ALA A 25 13.19 20.78 -1.65
N ILE A 26 11.88 20.89 -1.36
CA ILE A 26 10.81 20.87 -2.37
C ILE A 26 10.95 22.05 -3.35
N VAL A 27 11.30 23.25 -2.87
CA VAL A 27 11.62 24.38 -3.75
C VAL A 27 12.85 24.08 -4.61
N GLY A 28 13.87 23.41 -4.06
CA GLY A 28 15.02 22.90 -4.81
C GLY A 28 14.61 21.93 -5.94
N LEU A 29 13.77 20.94 -5.63
CA LEU A 29 13.22 20.00 -6.62
C LEU A 29 12.46 20.73 -7.75
N ARG A 30 11.76 21.81 -7.42
CA ARG A 30 11.07 22.66 -8.40
C ARG A 30 12.04 23.34 -9.35
N HIS A 31 13.07 23.99 -8.83
CA HIS A 31 14.06 24.63 -9.68
C HIS A 31 14.79 23.62 -10.58
N ILE A 32 15.09 22.42 -10.06
CA ILE A 32 15.65 21.35 -10.89
C ILE A 32 14.69 20.99 -12.04
N ASN A 33 13.41 20.76 -11.73
CA ASN A 33 12.40 20.42 -12.73
C ASN A 33 12.26 21.51 -13.80
N ASP A 34 12.19 22.78 -13.39
CA ASP A 34 12.07 23.92 -14.30
C ASP A 34 13.28 24.00 -15.25
N VAL A 35 14.50 23.85 -14.72
CA VAL A 35 15.72 23.84 -15.53
C VAL A 35 15.75 22.64 -16.47
N CYS A 36 15.40 21.45 -15.99
CA CYS A 36 15.30 20.26 -16.83
C CYS A 36 14.32 20.47 -17.99
N ARG A 37 13.15 21.05 -17.74
CA ARG A 37 12.15 21.32 -18.78
C ARG A 37 12.61 22.33 -19.83
N VAL A 38 13.48 23.27 -19.47
CA VAL A 38 14.06 24.25 -20.39
C VAL A 38 15.22 23.66 -21.20
N VAL A 39 16.07 22.87 -20.55
CA VAL A 39 17.32 22.37 -21.15
C VAL A 39 17.11 21.10 -21.97
N ILE A 40 16.15 20.25 -21.57
CA ILE A 40 15.87 18.98 -22.25
C ILE A 40 14.82 19.24 -23.34
N PRO A 41 15.19 19.13 -24.64
CA PRO A 41 14.24 19.44 -25.72
C PRO A 41 13.11 18.42 -25.84
N ASP A 42 13.39 17.16 -25.49
CA ASP A 42 12.44 16.05 -25.51
C ASP A 42 12.24 15.48 -24.10
N LEU A 43 11.09 15.76 -23.49
CA LEU A 43 10.81 15.31 -22.13
C LEU A 43 10.67 13.79 -22.03
N GLU A 44 10.52 13.06 -23.14
CA GLU A 44 10.49 11.59 -23.13
C GLU A 44 11.84 10.97 -22.76
N VAL A 45 12.95 11.68 -22.99
CA VAL A 45 14.28 11.21 -22.59
C VAL A 45 14.64 11.57 -21.14
N MET A 46 13.89 12.48 -20.51
CA MET A 46 14.12 12.92 -19.13
C MET A 46 14.31 11.78 -18.11
N PRO A 47 13.48 10.72 -18.06
CA PRO A 47 13.70 9.61 -17.13
C PRO A 47 14.99 8.81 -17.37
N ARG A 48 15.63 8.95 -18.52
CA ARG A 48 16.87 8.24 -18.86
C ARG A 48 18.13 9.03 -18.47
N ILE A 49 17.98 10.31 -18.12
CA ILE A 49 19.09 11.16 -17.74
C ILE A 49 19.62 10.70 -16.37
N PRO A 50 20.93 10.38 -16.26
CA PRO A 50 21.51 9.85 -15.01
C PRO A 50 21.23 10.72 -13.78
N PHE A 51 21.27 12.04 -13.92
CA PHE A 51 20.97 12.97 -12.83
C PHE A 51 19.50 12.84 -12.35
N VAL A 52 18.54 12.77 -13.27
CA VAL A 52 17.11 12.61 -12.93
C VAL A 52 16.85 11.26 -12.27
N ARG A 53 17.48 10.20 -12.78
CA ARG A 53 17.40 8.87 -12.18
C ARG A 53 17.94 8.86 -10.76
N TYR A 54 19.14 9.39 -10.56
CA TYR A 54 19.74 9.45 -9.24
C TYR A 54 18.91 10.29 -8.25
N LEU A 55 18.31 11.37 -8.72
CA LEU A 55 17.40 12.20 -7.92
C LEU A 55 16.16 11.40 -7.49
N VAL A 56 15.49 10.74 -8.43
CA VAL A 56 14.29 9.94 -8.16
C VAL A 56 14.61 8.76 -7.23
N GLU A 57 15.67 8.01 -7.53
CA GLU A 57 16.10 6.86 -6.72
C GLU A 57 16.47 7.29 -5.29
N SER A 58 17.22 8.38 -5.13
CA SER A 58 17.65 8.87 -3.82
C SER A 58 16.50 9.40 -2.96
N VAL A 59 15.53 10.11 -3.56
CA VAL A 59 14.33 10.55 -2.84
C VAL A 59 13.44 9.36 -2.48
N SER A 60 13.29 8.37 -3.37
CA SER A 60 12.52 7.15 -3.10
C SER A 60 13.11 6.35 -1.95
N ALA A 61 14.45 6.28 -1.85
CA ALA A 61 15.14 5.58 -0.77
C ALA A 61 14.79 6.10 0.63
N LEU A 62 14.40 7.37 0.77
CA LEU A 62 13.97 7.96 2.05
C LEU A 62 12.72 7.29 2.62
N CYS A 63 11.86 6.74 1.76
CA CYS A 63 10.65 6.02 2.18
C CYS A 63 10.95 4.74 2.98
N TYR A 64 12.16 4.19 2.87
CA TYR A 64 12.61 2.96 3.55
C TYR A 64 13.33 3.24 4.88
N ALA A 65 13.59 4.51 5.22
CA ALA A 65 14.33 4.87 6.43
C ALA A 65 13.57 4.46 7.72
N SER A 66 14.27 4.29 8.84
CA SER A 66 13.61 3.93 10.11
C SER A 66 12.81 5.08 10.74
N SER A 67 13.15 6.33 10.40
CA SER A 67 12.63 7.53 11.06
C SER A 67 11.43 8.11 10.32
N TRP A 68 10.36 8.44 11.06
CA TRP A 68 9.11 8.94 10.48
C TRP A 68 9.26 10.22 9.66
N PHE A 69 10.11 11.16 10.11
CA PHE A 69 10.31 12.43 9.44
C PHE A 69 11.08 12.27 8.12
N VAL A 70 11.99 11.28 8.05
CA VAL A 70 12.68 10.92 6.82
C VAL A 70 11.71 10.29 5.81
N ARG A 71 10.85 9.36 6.27
CA ARG A 71 9.79 8.79 5.43
C ARG A 71 8.81 9.86 4.94
N LEU A 72 8.46 10.84 5.79
CA LEU A 72 7.64 11.99 5.40
C LEU A 72 8.34 12.83 4.32
N GLY A 73 9.65 13.07 4.44
CA GLY A 73 10.46 13.72 3.42
C GLY A 73 10.43 12.98 2.08
N GLY A 74 10.63 11.66 2.12
CA GLY A 74 10.49 10.78 0.94
C GLY A 74 9.11 10.89 0.30
N ALA A 75 8.04 10.66 1.07
CA ALA A 75 6.66 10.75 0.58
C ALA A 75 6.32 12.14 0.02
N SER A 76 6.82 13.22 0.64
CA SER A 76 6.62 14.60 0.17
C SER A 76 7.37 14.86 -1.14
N GLY A 77 8.60 14.36 -1.28
CA GLY A 77 9.36 14.43 -2.52
C GLY A 77 8.70 13.64 -3.65
N LEU A 78 8.20 12.43 -3.36
CA LEU A 78 7.45 11.62 -4.32
C LEU A 78 6.14 12.30 -4.73
N MET A 79 5.38 12.84 -3.79
CA MET A 79 4.20 13.67 -4.07
C MET A 79 4.55 14.79 -5.06
N TYR A 80 5.66 15.50 -4.83
CA TYR A 80 6.11 16.56 -5.71
C TYR A 80 6.40 16.05 -7.14
N PHE A 81 7.09 14.92 -7.30
CA PHE A 81 7.30 14.31 -8.62
C PHE A 81 5.97 13.96 -9.29
N ILE A 82 5.08 13.29 -8.56
CA ILE A 82 3.77 12.84 -9.04
C ILE A 82 2.89 14.00 -9.50
N GLU A 83 3.03 15.18 -8.92
CA GLU A 83 2.25 16.36 -9.31
C GLU A 83 2.90 17.19 -10.42
N ASN A 84 4.22 17.31 -10.43
CA ASN A 84 4.90 18.38 -11.16
C ASN A 84 5.87 17.90 -12.25
N TYR A 85 6.34 16.66 -12.22
CA TYR A 85 7.24 16.16 -13.26
C TYR A 85 6.45 15.75 -14.52
N PRO A 86 7.08 15.66 -15.70
CA PRO A 86 6.42 15.16 -16.92
C PRO A 86 5.91 13.73 -16.77
N ASP A 87 4.87 13.37 -17.54
CA ASP A 87 4.27 12.02 -17.50
C ASP A 87 5.29 10.92 -17.82
N SER A 88 6.23 11.17 -18.73
CA SER A 88 7.34 10.26 -19.05
C SER A 88 8.14 9.84 -17.81
N VAL A 89 8.41 10.78 -16.89
CA VAL A 89 9.13 10.50 -15.64
C VAL A 89 8.25 9.74 -14.66
N VAL A 90 7.00 10.16 -14.50
CA VAL A 90 6.07 9.53 -13.55
C VAL A 90 5.78 8.08 -13.96
N PHE A 91 5.52 7.83 -15.25
CA PHE A 91 5.21 6.49 -15.75
C PHE A 91 6.42 5.57 -15.73
N ALA A 92 7.60 6.06 -16.11
CA ALA A 92 8.84 5.27 -16.06
C ALA A 92 9.19 4.80 -14.64
N ASN A 93 8.77 5.54 -13.62
CA ASN A 93 9.09 5.27 -12.21
C ASN A 93 7.87 4.82 -11.39
N MET A 94 6.73 4.54 -12.02
CA MET A 94 5.47 4.25 -11.32
C MET A 94 5.58 3.07 -10.34
N ASN A 95 6.28 1.99 -10.73
CA ASN A 95 6.47 0.83 -9.84
C ASN A 95 7.28 1.21 -8.60
N GLY A 96 8.40 1.91 -8.77
CA GLY A 96 9.25 2.36 -7.67
C GLY A 96 8.53 3.35 -6.75
N PHE A 97 7.71 4.26 -7.31
CA PHE A 97 6.86 5.16 -6.52
C PHE A 97 5.83 4.39 -5.69
N MET A 98 5.14 3.42 -6.30
CA MET A 98 4.17 2.60 -5.59
C MET A 98 4.81 1.77 -4.46
N GLU A 99 5.92 1.08 -4.74
CA GLU A 99 6.66 0.30 -3.73
C GLU A 99 7.13 1.17 -2.57
N SER A 100 7.70 2.33 -2.87
CA SER A 100 8.20 3.28 -1.86
C SER A 100 7.07 3.84 -1.00
N LEU A 101 5.94 4.23 -1.61
CA LEU A 101 4.80 4.78 -0.87
C LEU A 101 4.08 3.72 -0.04
N VAL A 102 3.93 2.50 -0.55
CA VAL A 102 3.39 1.36 0.22
C VAL A 102 4.31 1.02 1.39
N GLU A 103 5.63 1.06 1.20
CA GLU A 103 6.58 0.88 2.29
C GLU A 103 6.39 1.93 3.39
N VAL A 104 6.10 3.20 3.07
CA VAL A 104 5.75 4.20 4.10
C VAL A 104 4.53 3.77 4.91
N LEU A 105 3.52 3.14 4.30
CA LEU A 105 2.35 2.64 5.04
C LEU A 105 2.72 1.47 5.96
N VAL A 106 3.51 0.52 5.44
CA VAL A 106 3.91 -0.71 6.13
C VAL A 106 4.87 -0.43 7.28
N GLY A 107 5.92 0.37 7.08
CA GLY A 107 6.88 0.68 8.12
C GLY A 107 6.38 1.66 9.18
N MET A 108 5.15 2.18 9.04
CA MET A 108 4.54 3.16 9.94
C MET A 108 3.23 2.66 10.57
N THR A 109 2.99 1.34 10.59
CA THR A 109 1.80 0.72 11.19
C THR A 109 1.48 1.24 12.59
N ASP A 110 2.51 1.49 13.38
CA ASP A 110 2.40 1.80 14.81
C ASP A 110 2.56 3.31 15.09
N GLN A 111 2.75 4.13 14.05
CA GLN A 111 3.06 5.57 14.16
C GLN A 111 1.99 6.43 13.47
N VAL A 112 0.76 6.32 13.95
CA VAL A 112 -0.46 6.85 13.30
C VAL A 112 -0.52 8.38 13.21
N SER A 113 0.23 9.12 14.05
CA SER A 113 0.09 10.58 14.19
C SER A 113 1.24 11.42 13.59
N CYS A 114 2.06 10.84 12.71
CA CYS A 114 3.27 11.51 12.19
C CYS A 114 3.08 12.23 10.83
N GLY A 115 1.90 12.14 10.21
CA GLY A 115 1.60 12.74 8.90
C GLY A 115 2.26 12.06 7.69
N ALA A 116 3.27 11.19 7.88
CA ALA A 116 3.93 10.46 6.79
C ALA A 116 2.96 9.52 6.07
N VAL A 117 2.13 8.80 6.83
CA VAL A 117 1.12 7.89 6.28
C VAL A 117 0.09 8.63 5.44
N ASP A 118 -0.42 9.77 5.91
CA ASP A 118 -1.41 10.54 5.16
C ASP A 118 -0.82 11.18 3.90
N MET A 119 0.44 11.63 3.97
CA MET A 119 1.19 12.08 2.79
C MET A 119 1.33 10.96 1.76
N ALA A 120 1.69 9.74 2.20
CA ALA A 120 1.85 8.61 1.31
C ALA A 120 0.52 8.17 0.67
N VAL A 121 -0.58 8.12 1.45
CA VAL A 121 -1.93 7.85 0.93
C VAL A 121 -2.30 8.90 -0.13
N GLY A 122 -2.16 10.19 0.18
CA GLY A 122 -2.47 11.25 -0.77
C GLY A 122 -1.64 11.17 -2.04
N ALA A 123 -0.36 10.78 -1.93
CA ALA A 123 0.52 10.60 -3.08
C ALA A 123 0.07 9.42 -3.96
N ILE A 124 -0.30 8.29 -3.36
CA ILE A 124 -0.86 7.13 -4.08
C ILE A 124 -2.16 7.51 -4.79
N GLU A 125 -3.07 8.22 -4.11
CA GLU A 125 -4.34 8.65 -4.72
C GLU A 125 -4.11 9.57 -5.93
N LYS A 126 -3.17 10.53 -5.82
CA LYS A 126 -2.81 11.39 -6.95
C LYS A 126 -2.15 10.61 -8.08
N LEU A 127 -1.29 9.65 -7.76
CA LEU A 127 -0.66 8.79 -8.76
C LEU A 127 -1.71 7.93 -9.49
N GLN A 128 -2.67 7.35 -8.78
CA GLN A 128 -3.78 6.61 -9.39
C GLN A 128 -4.59 7.50 -10.33
N ARG A 129 -5.01 8.67 -9.87
CA ARG A 129 -5.78 9.61 -10.71
C ARG A 129 -4.98 10.08 -11.91
N ARG A 130 -3.68 10.32 -11.78
CA ARG A 130 -2.83 10.75 -12.90
C ARG A 130 -2.56 9.61 -13.89
N CYS A 131 -2.15 8.45 -13.41
CA CYS A 131 -1.72 7.34 -14.27
C CYS A 131 -2.88 6.53 -14.85
N LEU A 132 -3.98 6.35 -14.12
CA LEU A 132 -5.06 5.44 -14.51
C LEU A 132 -6.22 6.17 -15.21
N THR A 133 -6.37 7.50 -15.03
CA THR A 133 -7.36 8.29 -15.79
C THR A 133 -6.89 8.54 -17.23
N VAL A 134 -5.59 8.82 -17.42
CA VAL A 134 -5.00 9.10 -18.74
C VAL A 134 -5.07 7.87 -19.65
N SER A 135 -4.91 6.67 -19.08
CA SER A 135 -5.23 5.40 -19.73
C SER A 135 -6.62 5.38 -20.35
N GLY A 136 -7.60 6.01 -19.69
CA GLY A 136 -8.98 6.03 -20.15
C GLY A 136 -9.21 6.77 -21.47
N PHE A 137 -8.33 7.69 -21.89
CA PHE A 137 -8.53 8.45 -23.14
C PHE A 137 -7.75 7.84 -24.31
N GLU A 138 -6.49 7.47 -24.12
CA GLU A 138 -5.67 6.84 -25.17
C GLU A 138 -6.01 5.35 -25.39
N PHE A 139 -6.40 4.61 -24.35
CA PHE A 139 -6.76 3.20 -24.47
C PHE A 139 -8.21 2.99 -24.92
N ALA A 140 -9.13 3.93 -24.61
CA ALA A 140 -10.50 3.89 -25.13
C ALA A 140 -10.56 4.08 -26.65
N LEU A 141 -9.59 4.77 -27.25
CA LEU A 141 -9.40 4.83 -28.71
C LEU A 141 -8.95 3.48 -29.31
N LYS A 142 -8.55 2.52 -28.46
CA LYS A 142 -7.98 1.22 -28.82
C LYS A 142 -8.80 0.04 -28.26
N GLU A 143 -10.13 0.17 -28.17
CA GLU A 143 -11.12 -0.91 -27.88
C GLU A 143 -10.79 -1.94 -26.76
N GLY A 144 -9.86 -1.64 -25.85
CA GLY A 144 -9.40 -2.58 -24.84
C GLY A 144 -10.08 -2.37 -23.48
N CYS A 145 -10.23 -3.46 -22.71
CA CYS A 145 -10.66 -3.37 -21.32
C CYS A 145 -9.60 -2.63 -20.48
N LYS A 146 -10.00 -1.53 -19.82
CA LYS A 146 -9.11 -0.68 -19.00
C LYS A 146 -8.40 -1.45 -17.88
N LEU A 147 -8.99 -2.56 -17.42
CA LEU A 147 -8.43 -3.44 -16.40
C LEU A 147 -7.15 -4.17 -16.86
N ASN A 148 -6.87 -4.22 -18.17
CA ASN A 148 -5.66 -4.88 -18.69
C ASN A 148 -4.48 -3.91 -18.89
N ASP A 149 -4.61 -2.65 -18.46
CA ASP A 149 -3.52 -1.68 -18.57
C ASP A 149 -2.33 -2.12 -17.66
N PRO A 150 -1.09 -2.17 -18.18
CA PRO A 150 0.10 -2.47 -17.38
C PRO A 150 0.23 -1.60 -16.11
N LYS A 151 -0.23 -0.34 -16.15
CA LYS A 151 -0.21 0.57 -15.00
C LYS A 151 -1.16 0.10 -13.89
N VAL A 152 -2.31 -0.46 -14.23
CA VAL A 152 -3.21 -1.09 -13.25
C VAL A 152 -2.54 -2.33 -12.67
N SER A 153 -1.83 -3.12 -13.49
CA SER A 153 -1.11 -4.30 -13.00
C SER A 153 -0.03 -3.94 -11.98
N VAL A 154 0.75 -2.89 -12.24
CA VAL A 154 1.75 -2.36 -11.30
C VAL A 154 1.10 -1.94 -9.98
N PHE A 155 0.01 -1.16 -10.06
CA PHE A 155 -0.72 -0.75 -8.87
C PHE A 155 -1.19 -1.98 -8.06
N MET A 156 -1.87 -2.92 -8.72
CA MET A 156 -2.43 -4.11 -8.08
C MET A 156 -1.37 -4.99 -7.44
N SER A 157 -0.21 -5.19 -8.09
CA SER A 157 0.89 -5.99 -7.53
C SER A 157 1.47 -5.39 -6.24
N CYS A 158 1.47 -4.06 -6.09
CA CYS A 158 2.00 -3.41 -4.89
C CYS A 158 1.03 -3.45 -3.70
N VAL A 159 -0.29 -3.43 -3.96
CA VAL A 159 -1.29 -3.28 -2.89
C VAL A 159 -2.01 -4.56 -2.51
N ALA A 160 -2.11 -5.57 -3.40
CA ALA A 160 -2.97 -6.74 -3.19
C ALA A 160 -2.68 -7.51 -1.90
N SER A 161 -1.40 -7.69 -1.55
CA SER A 161 -0.98 -8.40 -0.34
C SER A 161 -1.35 -7.66 0.95
N GLN A 162 -1.45 -6.33 0.90
CA GLN A 162 -1.71 -5.48 2.07
C GLN A 162 -3.14 -5.61 2.59
N LEU A 163 -4.06 -6.17 1.79
CA LEU A 163 -5.42 -6.48 2.21
C LEU A 163 -5.44 -7.51 3.36
N PHE A 164 -4.43 -8.38 3.44
CA PHE A 164 -4.28 -9.41 4.47
C PHE A 164 -3.40 -8.97 5.66
N SER A 165 -2.96 -7.71 5.72
CA SER A 165 -2.10 -7.20 6.79
C SER A 165 -2.74 -7.40 8.18
N GLY A 166 -1.95 -7.73 9.21
CA GLY A 166 -2.43 -7.73 10.60
C GLY A 166 -2.87 -6.34 11.10
N SER A 167 -2.40 -5.25 10.47
CA SER A 167 -2.78 -3.88 10.84
C SER A 167 -4.09 -3.44 10.19
N GLN A 168 -5.09 -3.16 11.02
CA GLN A 168 -6.41 -2.67 10.58
C GLN A 168 -6.31 -1.34 9.80
N ASN A 169 -5.37 -0.47 10.17
CA ASN A 169 -5.16 0.81 9.49
C ASN A 169 -4.69 0.58 8.04
N ILE A 170 -3.72 -0.32 7.84
CA ILE A 170 -3.23 -0.68 6.50
C ILE A 170 -4.35 -1.31 5.68
N ARG A 171 -5.11 -2.25 6.24
CA ARG A 171 -6.22 -2.89 5.52
C ARG A 171 -7.26 -1.88 5.05
N ASN A 172 -7.68 -0.97 5.93
CA ASN A 172 -8.66 0.07 5.58
C ASN A 172 -8.15 1.00 4.47
N LYS A 173 -6.90 1.46 4.57
CA LYS A 173 -6.28 2.31 3.53
C LYS A 173 -6.13 1.54 2.20
N THR A 174 -5.73 0.28 2.25
CA THR A 174 -5.62 -0.61 1.07
C THR A 174 -6.98 -0.79 0.40
N LEU A 175 -8.03 -1.07 1.17
CA LEU A 175 -9.38 -1.21 0.65
C LEU A 175 -9.87 0.10 0.01
N SER A 176 -9.58 1.25 0.63
CA SER A 176 -9.88 2.57 0.04
C SER A 176 -9.16 2.77 -1.30
N MET A 177 -7.87 2.41 -1.38
CA MET A 177 -7.09 2.52 -2.63
C MET A 177 -7.61 1.58 -3.73
N LEU A 178 -8.03 0.37 -3.39
CA LEU A 178 -8.64 -0.57 -4.34
C LEU A 178 -9.99 -0.06 -4.86
N ASN A 179 -10.83 0.50 -3.97
CA ASN A 179 -12.09 1.13 -4.36
C ASN A 179 -11.86 2.35 -5.27
N LEU A 180 -10.91 3.21 -4.93
CA LEU A 180 -10.55 4.35 -5.77
C LEU A 180 -10.01 3.90 -7.13
N CYS A 181 -9.24 2.81 -7.18
CA CYS A 181 -8.77 2.23 -8.45
C CYS A 181 -9.96 1.84 -9.34
N ALA A 182 -10.93 1.11 -8.79
CA ALA A 182 -12.15 0.73 -9.51
C ALA A 182 -12.95 1.96 -9.98
N GLU A 183 -13.11 2.97 -9.10
CA GLU A 183 -13.79 4.23 -9.41
C GLU A 183 -13.11 4.97 -10.57
N VAL A 184 -11.78 5.15 -10.52
CA VAL A 184 -11.02 5.85 -11.56
C VAL A 184 -11.10 5.13 -12.91
N LEU A 185 -11.13 3.81 -12.91
CA LEU A 185 -11.27 3.01 -14.13
C LEU A 185 -12.71 3.04 -14.66
N GLY A 186 -13.69 3.36 -13.82
CA GLY A 186 -15.12 3.26 -14.12
C GLY A 186 -15.61 1.80 -14.17
N GLU A 187 -14.97 0.93 -13.39
CA GLU A 187 -15.24 -0.50 -13.33
C GLU A 187 -15.79 -0.88 -11.96
N SER A 188 -16.46 -2.03 -11.84
CA SER A 188 -16.90 -2.50 -10.53
C SER A 188 -15.73 -3.03 -9.71
N PHE A 189 -15.80 -2.89 -8.39
CA PHE A 189 -14.81 -3.47 -7.48
C PHE A 189 -14.63 -4.97 -7.72
N SER A 190 -15.73 -5.71 -7.90
CA SER A 190 -15.66 -7.15 -8.19
C SER A 190 -14.99 -7.48 -9.53
N ALA A 191 -15.19 -6.68 -10.58
CA ALA A 191 -14.53 -6.87 -11.86
C ALA A 191 -13.00 -6.65 -11.76
N LEU A 192 -12.57 -5.63 -11.01
CA LEU A 192 -11.16 -5.38 -10.71
C LEU A 192 -10.55 -6.57 -9.94
N MET A 193 -11.18 -6.96 -8.84
CA MET A 193 -10.72 -8.06 -7.99
C MET A 193 -10.66 -9.39 -8.76
N TYR A 194 -11.64 -9.67 -9.62
CA TYR A 194 -11.65 -10.87 -10.44
C TYR A 194 -10.55 -10.88 -11.50
N THR A 195 -10.32 -9.76 -12.19
CA THR A 195 -9.25 -9.63 -13.19
C THR A 195 -7.87 -9.95 -12.58
N TYR A 196 -7.64 -9.46 -11.36
CA TYR A 196 -6.38 -9.65 -10.62
C TYR A 196 -6.41 -10.77 -9.59
N ARG A 197 -7.38 -11.70 -9.65
CA ARG A 197 -7.55 -12.80 -8.67
C ARG A 197 -6.29 -13.65 -8.43
N HIS A 198 -5.43 -13.75 -9.43
CA HIS A 198 -4.17 -14.49 -9.35
C HIS A 198 -3.22 -13.91 -8.30
N LEU A 199 -3.26 -12.59 -8.05
CA LEU A 199 -2.46 -11.93 -7.01
C LEU A 199 -2.96 -12.28 -5.60
N PHE A 200 -4.26 -12.52 -5.44
CA PHE A 200 -4.86 -12.84 -4.15
C PHE A 200 -4.81 -14.34 -3.82
N LYS A 201 -4.72 -15.21 -4.82
CA LYS A 201 -4.85 -16.67 -4.66
C LYS A 201 -3.97 -17.24 -3.56
N ALA A 202 -2.67 -16.95 -3.58
CA ALA A 202 -1.73 -17.47 -2.59
C ALA A 202 -2.04 -16.95 -1.16
N HIS A 203 -2.48 -15.69 -1.06
CA HIS A 203 -2.88 -15.11 0.23
C HIS A 203 -4.17 -15.71 0.77
N ILE A 204 -5.16 -15.97 -0.09
CA ILE A 204 -6.40 -16.65 0.27
C ILE A 204 -6.12 -18.08 0.74
N GLU A 205 -5.27 -18.82 0.00
CA GLU A 205 -4.89 -20.19 0.36
C GLU A 205 -4.18 -20.22 1.72
N ARG A 206 -3.18 -19.34 1.94
CA ARG A 206 -2.51 -19.18 3.24
C ARG A 206 -3.51 -18.83 4.36
N ALA A 207 -4.39 -17.86 4.11
CA ALA A 207 -5.38 -17.40 5.09
C ALA A 207 -6.35 -18.50 5.51
N MET A 208 -6.66 -19.47 4.63
CA MET A 208 -7.55 -20.59 4.95
C MET A 208 -6.80 -21.79 5.52
N GLU A 209 -5.65 -22.17 4.95
CA GLU A 209 -4.93 -23.41 5.28
C GLU A 209 -4.04 -23.28 6.53
N GLU A 210 -3.46 -22.09 6.75
CA GLU A 210 -2.57 -21.82 7.89
C GLU A 210 -3.30 -21.05 9.02
N PHE A 211 -4.62 -20.91 8.94
CA PHE A 211 -5.38 -20.03 9.83
C PHE A 211 -5.14 -20.28 11.33
N ASN A 212 -5.01 -21.56 11.71
CA ASN A 212 -4.78 -21.98 13.09
C ASN A 212 -3.37 -21.69 13.63
N VAL A 213 -2.39 -21.38 12.77
CA VAL A 213 -1.02 -21.02 13.17
C VAL A 213 -0.72 -19.52 13.05
N LEU A 214 -1.71 -18.71 12.65
CA LEU A 214 -1.60 -17.26 12.61
C LEU A 214 -1.78 -16.66 14.02
N ALA A 215 -1.06 -15.55 14.27
CA ALA A 215 -1.28 -14.69 15.44
C ALA A 215 -2.66 -14.01 15.37
N LEU A 216 -3.16 -13.53 16.52
CA LEU A 216 -4.51 -12.93 16.61
C LEU A 216 -4.76 -11.84 15.57
N LEU A 217 -3.83 -10.89 15.42
CA LEU A 217 -3.99 -9.78 14.46
C LEU A 217 -4.01 -10.25 13.01
N ASP A 218 -3.19 -11.24 12.66
CA ASP A 218 -3.14 -11.82 11.32
C ASP A 218 -4.40 -12.65 11.00
N ARG A 219 -4.99 -13.29 12.02
CA ARG A 219 -6.30 -13.95 11.87
C ARG A 219 -7.41 -12.94 11.62
N CYS A 220 -7.44 -11.83 12.38
CA CYS A 220 -8.37 -10.73 12.12
C CYS A 220 -8.17 -10.19 10.70
N GLY A 221 -6.92 -9.94 10.29
CA GLY A 221 -6.62 -9.46 8.94
C GLY A 221 -7.08 -10.41 7.85
N SER A 222 -6.82 -11.70 8.03
CA SER A 222 -7.22 -12.77 7.11
C SER A 222 -8.75 -12.84 6.99
N LEU A 223 -9.48 -12.82 8.10
CA LEU A 223 -10.95 -12.87 8.06
C LEU A 223 -11.56 -11.64 7.38
N GLU A 224 -11.12 -10.42 7.71
CA GLU A 224 -11.65 -9.21 7.06
C GLU A 224 -11.40 -9.22 5.54
N ALA A 225 -10.20 -9.67 5.12
CA ALA A 225 -9.86 -9.84 3.71
C ALA A 225 -10.76 -10.88 3.03
N LEU A 226 -10.96 -12.05 3.65
CA LEU A 226 -11.81 -13.11 3.12
C LEU A 226 -13.28 -12.67 3.02
N CYS A 227 -13.81 -11.96 4.02
CA CYS A 227 -15.15 -11.37 3.96
C CYS A 227 -15.31 -10.42 2.76
N THR A 228 -14.29 -9.59 2.50
CA THR A 228 -14.28 -8.66 1.35
C THR A 228 -14.20 -9.41 0.01
N ILE A 229 -13.42 -10.49 -0.04
CA ILE A 229 -13.19 -11.27 -1.27
C ILE A 229 -14.40 -12.16 -1.61
N PHE A 230 -15.01 -12.82 -0.62
CA PHE A 230 -16.08 -13.79 -0.85
C PHE A 230 -17.41 -13.15 -1.25
N VAL A 231 -17.60 -11.85 -1.02
CA VAL A 231 -18.76 -11.12 -1.56
C VAL A 231 -18.60 -10.72 -3.03
N CYS A 232 -17.40 -10.85 -3.61
CA CYS A 232 -17.18 -10.50 -5.01
C CYS A 232 -17.85 -11.50 -5.97
N GLN A 233 -18.40 -10.97 -7.06
CA GLN A 233 -18.99 -11.75 -8.15
C GLN A 233 -18.33 -11.40 -9.49
N PRO A 234 -17.83 -12.38 -10.27
CA PRO A 234 -17.78 -13.82 -9.95
C PRO A 234 -16.76 -14.15 -8.84
N PRO A 235 -16.87 -15.34 -8.20
CA PRO A 235 -15.95 -15.75 -7.13
C PRO A 235 -14.49 -15.75 -7.58
N LEU A 236 -13.59 -15.23 -6.75
CA LEU A 236 -12.15 -15.17 -7.03
C LEU A 236 -11.47 -16.54 -6.92
N VAL A 237 -11.96 -17.39 -6.03
CA VAL A 237 -11.46 -18.75 -5.76
C VAL A 237 -12.63 -19.70 -5.56
N ASP A 238 -12.38 -20.99 -5.77
CA ASP A 238 -13.31 -22.03 -5.36
C ASP A 238 -13.20 -22.26 -3.85
N ALA A 239 -14.31 -21.99 -3.15
CA ALA A 239 -14.47 -22.16 -1.71
C ALA A 239 -15.60 -23.17 -1.40
N SER A 240 -15.84 -24.14 -2.29
CA SER A 240 -16.82 -25.21 -2.05
C SER A 240 -16.56 -25.94 -0.73
N ILE A 241 -17.64 -26.28 -0.02
CA ILE A 241 -17.62 -27.03 1.26
C ILE A 241 -17.11 -28.46 1.06
N GLU A 242 -17.12 -28.98 -0.18
CA GLU A 242 -16.58 -30.30 -0.50
C GLU A 242 -15.04 -30.35 -0.39
N LEU A 243 -14.37 -29.19 -0.45
CA LEU A 243 -12.93 -29.11 -0.35
C LEU A 243 -12.46 -29.28 1.11
N SER A 244 -11.48 -30.15 1.32
CA SER A 244 -10.90 -30.42 2.65
C SER A 244 -10.37 -29.15 3.32
N LYS A 245 -9.73 -28.25 2.56
CA LYS A 245 -9.24 -26.95 3.05
C LYS A 245 -10.35 -26.08 3.61
N THR A 246 -11.49 -26.02 2.91
CA THR A 246 -12.67 -25.26 3.35
C THR A 246 -13.27 -25.88 4.61
N GLN A 247 -13.38 -27.21 4.66
CA GLN A 247 -13.89 -27.90 5.86
C GLN A 247 -12.99 -27.73 7.08
N ASN A 248 -11.67 -27.77 6.89
CA ASN A 248 -10.71 -27.51 7.96
C ASN A 248 -10.85 -26.07 8.47
N PHE A 249 -10.88 -25.09 7.56
CA PHE A 249 -11.07 -23.68 7.91
C PHE A 249 -12.39 -23.45 8.67
N ILE A 250 -13.51 -24.01 8.21
CA ILE A 250 -14.81 -23.90 8.90
C ILE A 250 -14.76 -24.54 10.29
N ARG A 251 -14.10 -25.70 10.46
CA ARG A 251 -13.93 -26.34 11.77
C ARG A 251 -13.15 -25.45 12.75
N GLU A 252 -12.10 -24.78 12.26
CA GLU A 252 -11.35 -23.81 13.07
C GLU A 252 -12.22 -22.61 13.48
N LEU A 253 -13.04 -22.07 12.57
CA LEU A 253 -13.99 -20.99 12.91
C LEU A 253 -15.01 -21.42 13.95
N ILE A 254 -15.60 -22.61 13.80
CA ILE A 254 -16.55 -23.16 14.79
C ILE A 254 -15.87 -23.31 16.16
N SER A 255 -14.64 -23.81 16.20
CA SER A 255 -13.85 -23.94 17.42
C SER A 255 -13.68 -22.58 18.11
N VAL A 256 -13.26 -21.57 17.36
CA VAL A 256 -13.09 -20.18 17.82
C VAL A 256 -14.39 -19.60 18.37
N CYS A 257 -15.52 -19.82 17.69
CA CYS A 257 -16.83 -19.34 18.15
C CYS A 257 -17.27 -20.01 19.46
N GLN A 258 -16.84 -21.25 19.71
CA GLN A 258 -17.15 -22.00 20.92
C GLN A 258 -16.23 -21.65 22.11
N MET A 259 -14.99 -21.23 21.84
CA MET A 259 -14.03 -20.85 22.89
C MET A 259 -14.44 -19.57 23.62
N SER A 260 -14.22 -19.52 24.94
CA SER A 260 -14.29 -18.27 25.70
C SER A 260 -13.09 -17.37 25.37
N VAL A 261 -13.23 -16.05 25.58
CA VAL A 261 -12.11 -15.11 25.36
C VAL A 261 -10.93 -15.43 26.27
N SER A 262 -11.18 -15.88 27.51
CA SER A 262 -10.12 -16.32 28.41
C SER A 262 -9.33 -17.50 27.86
N GLU A 263 -10.00 -18.54 27.35
CA GLU A 263 -9.33 -19.69 26.70
C GLU A 263 -8.57 -19.27 25.43
N MET A 264 -9.10 -18.30 24.69
CA MET A 264 -8.48 -17.78 23.47
C MET A 264 -7.19 -17.02 23.75
N LEU A 265 -7.14 -16.23 24.82
CA LEU A 265 -5.93 -15.53 25.26
C LEU A 265 -4.85 -16.48 25.80
N GLU A 266 -5.22 -17.70 26.19
CA GLU A 266 -4.26 -18.73 26.61
C GLU A 266 -3.51 -19.40 25.45
N LEU A 267 -3.93 -19.19 24.20
CA LEU A 267 -3.23 -19.70 23.03
C LEU A 267 -1.85 -19.06 22.89
N ASP A 268 -0.80 -19.87 22.71
CA ASP A 268 0.59 -19.41 22.64
C ASP A 268 0.82 -18.30 21.59
N LEU A 269 0.11 -18.37 20.47
CA LEU A 269 0.19 -17.41 19.36
C LEU A 269 -0.49 -16.06 19.66
N PHE A 270 -1.26 -15.97 20.76
CA PHE A 270 -2.03 -14.79 21.14
C PHE A 270 -1.36 -14.03 22.31
N LYS A 271 -0.39 -14.67 22.97
CA LYS A 271 0.38 -14.14 24.10
C LYS A 271 1.48 -13.13 23.70
N SER A 272 1.79 -12.98 22.41
CA SER A 272 2.93 -12.19 21.91
C SER A 272 2.74 -10.67 21.92
N MET A 273 1.65 -10.13 22.47
CA MET A 273 1.37 -8.68 22.45
C MET A 273 1.61 -7.96 23.79
N GLU A 274 2.05 -8.67 24.84
CA GLU A 274 2.43 -8.08 26.13
C GLU A 274 3.87 -7.51 26.08
N GLY A 275 4.02 -6.27 25.61
CA GLY A 275 5.34 -5.62 25.60
C GLY A 275 5.43 -4.27 24.90
N CYS A 276 4.37 -3.83 24.21
CA CYS A 276 4.37 -2.52 23.56
C CYS A 276 4.06 -1.40 24.59
N PRO A 277 4.87 -0.33 24.66
CA PRO A 277 4.58 0.81 25.55
C PRO A 277 3.17 1.36 25.29
N ALA A 278 2.49 1.86 26.32
CA ALA A 278 1.08 2.24 26.28
C ALA A 278 0.68 3.29 25.21
N HIS A 279 1.63 4.01 24.61
CA HIS A 279 1.40 4.95 23.51
C HIS A 279 1.52 4.31 22.11
N PHE A 280 1.94 3.05 22.03
CA PHE A 280 2.01 2.21 20.84
C PHE A 280 0.98 1.07 20.86
N LEU A 281 0.20 0.95 21.95
CA LEU A 281 -0.91 0.00 21.96
C LEU A 281 -1.95 0.47 20.94
N PRO A 282 -2.52 -0.43 20.12
CA PRO A 282 -3.72 -0.11 19.37
C PRO A 282 -4.78 0.46 20.33
N PRO A 283 -5.73 1.28 19.85
CA PRO A 283 -6.76 1.89 20.71
C PRO A 283 -7.65 0.87 21.45
N TYR A 284 -7.42 -0.42 21.23
CA TYR A 284 -8.16 -1.55 21.76
C TYR A 284 -7.20 -2.52 22.44
N THR A 285 -7.58 -3.00 23.62
CA THR A 285 -6.95 -4.10 24.36
C THR A 285 -6.94 -5.41 23.57
N ILE A 286 -6.04 -6.34 23.92
CA ILE A 286 -6.01 -7.68 23.31
C ILE A 286 -7.36 -8.38 23.48
N THR A 287 -8.03 -8.18 24.62
CA THR A 287 -9.37 -8.68 24.91
C THR A 287 -10.41 -8.15 23.92
N GLU A 288 -10.43 -6.84 23.65
CA GLU A 288 -11.34 -6.25 22.65
C GLU A 288 -11.06 -6.76 21.24
N LYS A 289 -9.79 -7.04 20.90
CA LYS A 289 -9.41 -7.65 19.63
C LYS A 289 -9.86 -9.12 19.53
N ALA A 290 -9.79 -9.87 20.63
CA ALA A 290 -10.29 -11.24 20.69
C ALA A 290 -11.82 -11.30 20.58
N GLU A 291 -12.54 -10.36 21.21
CA GLU A 291 -13.99 -10.20 21.04
C GLU A 291 -14.36 -9.85 19.59
N HIS A 292 -13.69 -8.85 19.00
CA HIS A 292 -13.89 -8.47 17.60
C HIS A 292 -13.64 -9.65 16.65
N TYR A 293 -12.57 -10.40 16.88
CA TYR A 293 -12.25 -11.61 16.12
C TYR A 293 -13.38 -12.65 16.21
N LYS A 294 -13.93 -12.87 17.40
CA LYS A 294 -15.03 -13.81 17.62
C LYS A 294 -16.32 -13.36 16.92
N ILE A 295 -16.62 -12.07 16.95
CA ILE A 295 -17.77 -11.48 16.23
C ILE A 295 -17.64 -11.72 14.73
N MET A 296 -16.45 -11.52 14.16
CA MET A 296 -16.23 -11.73 12.73
C MET A 296 -16.26 -13.21 12.30
N ALA A 297 -15.87 -14.12 13.19
CA ALA A 297 -15.91 -15.56 12.92
C ALA A 297 -17.34 -16.13 12.92
N THR A 298 -18.31 -15.40 13.49
CA THR A 298 -19.73 -15.79 13.61
C THR A 298 -20.52 -15.35 12.38
#